data_AF-A0A7S3PYJ5-F1
#
_entry.id   AF-A0A7S3PYJ5-F1
#
_cell.length_a   1.000
_cell.length_b   1.000
_cell.length_c   1.000
_cell.angle_alpha   90.00
_cell.angle_beta   90.00
_cell.angle_gamma   90.00
#
_symmetry.space_group_name_H-M   'P 1'
#
loop_
_entity.id
_entity.type
_entity.pdbx_description
1 polymer ?
#
loop_
_entity_poly.entity_id
_entity_poly.type
_entity_poly.pdbx_seq_one_letter_code
_entity_poly.pdbx_strand_id
1 'polypeptide(L)'
;LYLNVSPKNIQSIMIRSFLITVLILITHQEAVLSLSPLTGPQWKLNLDVGLQPGTWMPKRFPGWAESGARLGLDLRVEFTSKKSKTGESLVGPREDTYELAVTSPDGKCTFVSERGQEVVEFTSGGWCVQRPTDNIRNAGGSLVKPAGLLRFWLDCPSGAKRRDVEIKEGTRIYFTTGVWDDTDPNTVKSQDDAYRKVLEELKELTNETREIRKESEDGNLLQNFLSFRTLVDKSKDFDKLNALKLRYERELPPTGASVASNGVQMAPTGSLVIKGNSTPDWVPGSEY
;
A
#
# COMPACT_ATOMS: atom_id res chain seq x y z
N LEU A 1 37.26 -57.51 -27.36
CA LEU A 1 37.66 -56.32 -26.57
C LEU A 1 37.00 -56.42 -25.19
N TYR A 2 37.75 -56.83 -24.18
CA TYR A 2 37.31 -56.79 -22.79
C TYR A 2 37.69 -55.43 -22.21
N LEU A 3 36.70 -54.58 -21.94
CA LEU A 3 36.92 -53.31 -21.25
C LEU A 3 37.05 -53.59 -19.75
N ASN A 4 38.29 -53.58 -19.29
CA ASN A 4 38.68 -53.70 -17.90
C ASN A 4 38.36 -52.37 -17.19
N VAL A 5 37.18 -52.26 -16.58
CA VAL A 5 36.78 -51.08 -15.81
C VAL A 5 37.33 -51.21 -14.40
N SER A 6 38.35 -50.40 -14.09
CA SER A 6 38.98 -50.34 -12.78
C SER A 6 37.97 -49.94 -11.68
N PRO A 7 37.90 -50.66 -10.55
CA PRO A 7 36.93 -50.43 -9.48
C PRO A 7 37.12 -49.09 -8.74
N LYS A 8 38.22 -48.38 -8.99
CA LYS A 8 38.48 -47.05 -8.38
C LYS A 8 37.60 -45.93 -8.95
N ASN A 9 36.96 -46.11 -10.11
CA ASN A 9 36.08 -45.09 -10.70
C ASN A 9 34.61 -45.19 -10.26
N ILE A 10 34.17 -46.33 -9.70
CA ILE A 10 32.76 -46.52 -9.34
C ILE A 10 32.40 -45.73 -8.06
N GLN A 11 33.33 -45.65 -7.09
CA GLN A 11 33.10 -44.86 -5.88
C GLN A 11 33.05 -43.35 -6.16
N SER A 12 33.87 -42.83 -7.09
CA SER A 12 33.84 -41.40 -7.44
C SER A 12 32.56 -40.99 -8.18
N ILE A 13 31.94 -41.90 -8.94
CA ILE A 13 30.69 -41.63 -9.66
C ILE A 13 29.50 -41.71 -8.71
N MET A 14 29.46 -42.71 -7.82
CA MET A 14 28.40 -42.78 -6.80
C MET A 14 28.44 -41.61 -5.83
N ILE A 15 29.61 -41.18 -5.36
CA ILE A 15 29.71 -40.03 -4.45
C ILE A 15 29.26 -38.74 -5.15
N ARG A 16 29.63 -38.52 -6.42
CA ARG A 16 29.18 -37.34 -7.18
C ARG A 16 27.70 -37.37 -7.47
N SER A 17 27.13 -38.53 -7.80
CA SER A 17 25.68 -38.65 -8.04
C SER A 17 24.89 -38.48 -6.75
N PHE A 18 25.36 -39.02 -5.63
CA PHE A 18 24.72 -38.82 -4.33
C PHE A 18 24.84 -37.37 -3.85
N LEU A 19 25.98 -36.71 -4.07
CA LEU A 19 26.14 -35.29 -3.78
C LEU A 19 25.25 -34.42 -4.66
N ILE A 20 25.10 -34.70 -5.95
CA ILE A 20 24.21 -33.94 -6.84
C ILE A 20 22.74 -34.15 -6.44
N THR A 21 22.33 -35.37 -6.11
CA THR A 21 20.96 -35.65 -5.65
C THR A 21 20.69 -35.00 -4.28
N VAL A 22 21.65 -35.00 -3.36
CA VAL A 22 21.55 -34.29 -2.07
C VAL A 22 21.59 -32.76 -2.25
N LEU A 23 22.36 -32.23 -3.22
CA LEU A 23 22.37 -30.80 -3.52
C LEU A 23 21.03 -30.34 -4.13
N ILE A 24 20.41 -31.16 -4.98
CA ILE A 24 19.10 -30.87 -5.58
C ILE A 24 17.98 -31.03 -4.53
N LEU A 25 18.08 -31.98 -3.61
CA LEU A 25 17.13 -32.15 -2.51
C LEU A 25 17.20 -31.03 -1.46
N ILE A 26 18.36 -30.41 -1.25
CA ILE A 26 18.48 -29.26 -0.32
C ILE A 26 17.99 -27.94 -0.95
N THR A 27 17.88 -27.86 -2.28
CA THR A 27 17.25 -26.70 -2.95
C THR A 27 15.73 -26.77 -3.06
N HIS A 28 15.10 -27.90 -2.72
CA HIS A 28 13.70 -27.92 -2.31
C HIS A 28 13.60 -27.57 -0.83
N GLN A 29 14.14 -26.41 -0.48
CA GLN A 29 13.51 -25.61 0.54
C GLN A 29 12.10 -25.37 -0.02
N GLU A 30 11.12 -26.09 0.52
CA GLU A 30 9.72 -25.73 0.33
C GLU A 30 9.71 -24.21 0.49
N ALA A 31 9.45 -23.50 -0.60
CA ALA A 31 8.95 -22.17 -0.52
C ALA A 31 7.67 -22.37 0.27
N VAL A 32 7.78 -22.28 1.61
CA VAL A 32 6.68 -21.96 2.48
C VAL A 32 6.12 -20.75 1.77
N LEU A 33 5.03 -20.97 1.04
CA LEU A 33 4.26 -19.91 0.42
C LEU A 33 4.04 -18.99 1.59
N SER A 34 4.82 -17.91 1.67
CA SER A 34 4.65 -16.95 2.73
C SER A 34 3.29 -16.38 2.40
N LEU A 35 2.27 -16.94 3.05
CA LEU A 35 0.91 -16.46 2.90
C LEU A 35 1.04 -14.99 3.25
N SER A 36 0.83 -14.14 2.23
CA SER A 36 0.90 -12.71 2.42
C SER A 36 0.02 -12.39 3.63
N PRO A 37 0.51 -11.64 4.62
CA PRO A 37 -0.25 -11.38 5.83
C PRO A 37 -1.54 -10.59 5.55
N LEU A 38 -1.82 -10.20 4.30
CA LEU A 38 -3.15 -9.73 3.91
C LEU A 38 -4.22 -10.82 3.89
N THR A 39 -3.84 -12.10 3.85
CA THR A 39 -4.81 -13.20 3.69
C THR A 39 -5.57 -13.53 4.96
N GLY A 40 -6.88 -13.70 4.86
CA GLY A 40 -7.75 -14.21 5.93
C GLY A 40 -8.72 -13.17 6.53
N PRO A 41 -8.30 -11.95 6.89
CA PRO A 41 -9.21 -10.93 7.38
C PRO A 41 -10.23 -10.51 6.31
N GLN A 42 -11.47 -10.27 6.74
CA GLN A 42 -12.48 -9.61 5.93
C GLN A 42 -12.37 -8.10 6.07
N TRP A 43 -12.53 -7.39 4.96
CA TRP A 43 -12.39 -5.95 4.86
C TRP A 43 -13.68 -5.32 4.40
N LYS A 44 -14.04 -4.18 5.01
CA LYS A 44 -15.10 -3.31 4.50
C LYS A 44 -14.44 -2.25 3.60
N LEU A 45 -14.72 -2.31 2.30
CA LEU A 45 -14.33 -1.29 1.34
C LEU A 45 -15.48 -0.31 1.16
N ASN A 46 -15.19 0.98 1.27
CA ASN A 46 -16.09 2.05 0.86
C ASN A 46 -15.57 2.60 -0.47
N LEU A 47 -16.26 2.30 -1.56
CA LEU A 47 -15.96 2.85 -2.88
C LEU A 47 -16.61 4.22 -2.98
N ASP A 48 -15.81 5.27 -3.07
CA ASP A 48 -16.29 6.63 -3.22
C ASP A 48 -15.92 7.16 -4.61
N VAL A 49 -16.83 7.01 -5.55
CA VAL A 49 -16.63 7.38 -6.96
C VAL A 49 -17.20 8.77 -7.21
N GLY A 50 -16.37 9.70 -7.65
CA GLY A 50 -16.76 11.08 -7.97
C GLY A 50 -15.54 11.94 -8.28
N LEU A 51 -15.76 13.25 -8.44
CA LEU A 51 -14.66 14.19 -8.65
C LEU A 51 -13.87 14.36 -7.34
N GLN A 52 -12.59 14.00 -7.34
CA GLN A 52 -11.70 14.26 -6.21
C GLN A 52 -10.83 15.50 -6.49
N PRO A 53 -10.99 16.60 -5.74
CA PRO A 53 -10.15 17.79 -5.90
C PRO A 53 -8.66 17.44 -5.80
N GLY A 54 -7.85 17.99 -6.71
CA GLY A 54 -6.39 17.76 -6.73
C GLY A 54 -5.95 16.46 -7.41
N THR A 55 -6.86 15.65 -7.95
CA THR A 55 -6.50 14.50 -8.80
C THR A 55 -6.26 14.92 -10.25
N TRP A 56 -5.53 14.08 -10.99
CA TRP A 56 -5.29 14.23 -12.43
C TRP A 56 -6.52 13.96 -13.30
N MET A 57 -7.66 13.65 -12.68
CA MET A 57 -8.92 13.50 -13.38
C MET A 57 -9.17 14.81 -14.15
N PRO A 58 -9.31 14.77 -15.49
CA PRO A 58 -9.45 15.98 -16.26
C PRO A 58 -10.63 16.76 -15.70
N LYS A 59 -10.43 18.03 -15.33
CA LYS A 59 -11.52 18.96 -14.92
C LYS A 59 -12.60 19.14 -16.01
N ARG A 60 -12.45 18.44 -17.14
CA ARG A 60 -13.17 18.59 -18.39
C ARG A 60 -13.45 17.22 -19.02
N PHE A 61 -13.96 16.26 -18.25
CA PHE A 61 -14.93 15.34 -18.83
C PHE A 61 -16.28 16.06 -18.71
N PRO A 62 -16.73 16.78 -19.76
CA PRO A 62 -17.92 17.62 -19.66
C PRO A 62 -19.12 16.76 -19.26
N GLY A 63 -19.83 17.19 -18.22
CA GLY A 63 -20.98 16.47 -17.69
C GLY A 63 -20.66 15.24 -16.84
N TRP A 64 -19.42 15.08 -16.34
CA TRP A 64 -19.10 14.06 -15.35
C TRP A 64 -18.78 14.66 -13.98
N ALA A 65 -19.55 14.27 -12.95
CA ALA A 65 -19.41 14.70 -11.55
C ALA A 65 -19.33 16.24 -11.33
N GLU A 66 -19.76 17.04 -12.31
CA GLU A 66 -19.87 18.52 -12.23
C GLU A 66 -20.87 18.98 -11.18
N SER A 67 -21.90 18.18 -10.93
CA SER A 67 -22.91 18.40 -9.89
C SER A 67 -22.36 18.24 -8.46
N GLY A 68 -21.12 17.76 -8.32
CA GLY A 68 -20.51 17.40 -7.05
C GLY A 68 -21.07 16.10 -6.46
N ALA A 69 -21.88 15.34 -7.21
CA ALA A 69 -22.37 14.04 -6.78
C ALA A 69 -21.24 13.03 -6.57
N ARG A 70 -21.50 12.07 -5.69
CA ARG A 70 -20.60 10.94 -5.40
C ARG A 70 -21.40 9.65 -5.24
N LEU A 71 -20.85 8.56 -5.77
CA LEU A 71 -21.36 7.20 -5.62
C LEU A 71 -20.58 6.51 -4.51
N GLY A 72 -21.21 6.39 -3.34
CA GLY A 72 -20.69 5.63 -2.20
C GLY A 72 -21.22 4.20 -2.22
N LEU A 73 -20.36 3.21 -2.40
CA LEU A 73 -20.72 1.78 -2.43
C LEU A 73 -19.94 1.03 -1.36
N ASP A 74 -20.65 0.46 -0.39
CA ASP A 74 -20.07 -0.33 0.68
C ASP A 74 -20.00 -1.81 0.30
N LEU A 75 -18.79 -2.37 0.28
CA LEU A 75 -18.53 -3.77 -0.06
C LEU A 75 -17.77 -4.46 1.05
N ARG A 76 -18.04 -5.75 1.24
CA ARG A 76 -17.21 -6.64 2.05
C ARG A 76 -16.40 -7.52 1.12
N VAL A 77 -15.11 -7.60 1.36
CA VAL A 77 -14.18 -8.41 0.57
C VAL A 77 -13.25 -9.20 1.48
N GLU A 78 -12.64 -10.23 0.92
CA GLU A 78 -11.61 -11.03 1.57
C GLU A 78 -10.44 -11.22 0.59
N PHE A 79 -9.24 -10.83 1.03
CA PHE A 79 -8.02 -11.15 0.31
C PHE A 79 -7.69 -12.61 0.59
N THR A 80 -7.84 -13.47 -0.41
CA THR A 80 -7.64 -14.92 -0.23
C THR A 80 -6.23 -15.34 -0.62
N SER A 81 -5.75 -16.48 -0.13
CA SER A 81 -4.48 -17.09 -0.56
C SER A 81 -4.62 -17.93 -1.84
N LYS A 82 -5.82 -18.03 -2.42
CA LYS A 82 -6.07 -18.79 -3.65
C LYS A 82 -5.49 -18.02 -4.84
N LYS A 83 -4.79 -18.69 -5.74
CA LYS A 83 -4.29 -18.06 -6.96
C LYS A 83 -5.46 -17.66 -7.87
N SER A 84 -5.37 -16.46 -8.44
CA SER A 84 -6.38 -16.00 -9.39
C SER A 84 -6.31 -16.81 -10.69
N LYS A 85 -7.47 -17.15 -11.25
CA LYS A 85 -7.54 -17.78 -12.58
C LYS A 85 -7.15 -16.80 -13.69
N THR A 86 -7.45 -15.52 -13.49
CA THR A 86 -7.22 -14.43 -14.42
C THR A 86 -6.05 -13.56 -13.94
N GLY A 87 -5.16 -13.21 -14.87
CA GLY A 87 -4.11 -12.23 -14.63
C GLY A 87 -4.54 -10.85 -15.13
N GLU A 88 -4.03 -9.80 -14.52
CA GLU A 88 -4.30 -8.42 -14.92
C GLU A 88 -3.04 -7.57 -14.77
N SER A 89 -2.55 -7.08 -15.92
CA SER A 89 -1.27 -6.39 -16.04
C SER A 89 -1.14 -5.14 -15.17
N LEU A 90 -2.24 -4.43 -14.91
CA LEU A 90 -2.23 -3.23 -14.06
C LEU A 90 -2.04 -3.57 -12.58
N VAL A 91 -2.38 -4.80 -12.17
CA VAL A 91 -2.32 -5.25 -10.79
C VAL A 91 -0.99 -5.92 -10.50
N GLY A 92 -0.51 -6.79 -11.39
CA GLY A 92 0.79 -7.42 -11.26
C GLY A 92 0.97 -8.64 -12.15
N PRO A 93 2.10 -9.35 -12.01
CA PRO A 93 2.34 -10.61 -12.69
C PRO A 93 1.28 -11.65 -12.31
N ARG A 94 0.88 -12.48 -13.28
CA ARG A 94 -0.21 -13.46 -13.07
C ARG A 94 0.16 -14.48 -11.99
N GLU A 95 1.42 -14.90 -11.99
CA GLU A 95 2.00 -15.82 -11.02
C GLU A 95 1.87 -15.32 -9.58
N ASP A 96 1.86 -14.01 -9.36
CA ASP A 96 1.79 -13.37 -8.03
C ASP A 96 0.42 -12.76 -7.74
N THR A 97 -0.58 -13.08 -8.55
CA THR A 97 -1.94 -12.59 -8.39
C THR A 97 -2.83 -13.63 -7.70
N TYR A 98 -3.52 -13.19 -6.65
CA TYR A 98 -4.41 -13.99 -5.83
C TYR A 98 -5.87 -13.53 -6.01
N GLU A 99 -6.82 -14.35 -5.60
CA GLU A 99 -8.25 -14.06 -5.70
C GLU A 99 -8.69 -13.08 -4.60
N LEU A 100 -9.41 -12.04 -5.00
CA LEU A 100 -10.12 -11.13 -4.11
C LEU A 100 -11.60 -11.54 -4.11
N ALA A 101 -12.05 -12.16 -3.02
CA ALA A 101 -13.42 -12.64 -2.91
C ALA A 101 -14.34 -11.53 -2.43
N VAL A 102 -15.47 -11.30 -3.12
CA VAL A 102 -16.54 -10.44 -2.60
C VAL A 102 -17.38 -11.27 -1.61
N THR A 103 -17.46 -10.81 -0.37
CA THR A 103 -18.14 -11.52 0.74
C THR A 103 -19.44 -10.83 1.16
N SER A 104 -19.81 -9.72 0.51
CA SER A 104 -21.16 -9.16 0.63
C SER A 104 -22.22 -10.20 0.24
N PRO A 105 -23.41 -10.22 0.90
CA PRO A 105 -24.49 -11.11 0.51
C PRO A 105 -24.79 -11.00 -0.99
N ASP A 106 -24.71 -12.12 -1.70
CA ASP A 106 -24.89 -12.25 -3.16
C ASP A 106 -24.02 -11.32 -4.03
N GLY A 107 -22.90 -10.80 -3.50
CA GLY A 107 -22.06 -9.83 -4.22
C GLY A 107 -22.74 -8.47 -4.41
N LYS A 108 -23.79 -8.17 -3.65
CA LYS A 108 -24.62 -6.98 -3.81
C LYS A 108 -24.25 -5.90 -2.79
N CYS A 109 -24.27 -4.65 -3.24
CA CYS A 109 -24.33 -3.49 -2.37
C CYS A 109 -25.50 -2.59 -2.80
N THR A 110 -25.94 -1.71 -1.89
CA THR A 110 -27.02 -0.78 -2.20
C THR A 110 -26.58 0.65 -1.96
N PHE A 111 -27.14 1.57 -2.74
CA PHE A 111 -26.97 3.01 -2.54
C PHE A 111 -28.31 3.72 -2.78
N VAL A 112 -28.41 4.96 -2.31
CA VAL A 112 -29.62 5.77 -2.48
C VAL A 112 -29.37 6.83 -3.56
N SER A 113 -30.15 6.76 -4.63
CA SER A 113 -30.17 7.71 -5.74
C SER A 113 -31.44 8.57 -5.70
N GLU A 114 -31.62 9.45 -6.69
CA GLU A 114 -32.90 10.16 -6.89
C GLU A 114 -34.07 9.21 -7.20
N ARG A 115 -33.79 7.99 -7.67
CA ARG A 115 -34.80 6.97 -8.03
C ARG A 115 -35.16 6.05 -6.86
N GLY A 116 -34.55 6.26 -5.70
CA GLY A 116 -34.73 5.42 -4.51
C GLY A 116 -33.50 4.59 -4.21
N GLN A 117 -33.70 3.44 -3.57
CA GLN A 117 -32.63 2.49 -3.28
C GLN A 117 -32.33 1.64 -4.51
N GLU A 118 -31.09 1.71 -4.98
CA GLU A 118 -30.60 0.92 -6.12
C GLU A 118 -29.63 -0.15 -5.64
N VAL A 119 -29.57 -1.27 -6.37
CA VAL A 119 -28.70 -2.41 -6.07
C VAL A 119 -27.63 -2.49 -7.14
N VAL A 120 -26.37 -2.65 -6.71
CA VAL A 120 -25.21 -2.79 -7.57
C VAL A 120 -24.56 -4.14 -7.27
N GLU A 121 -24.24 -4.87 -8.31
CA GLU A 121 -23.59 -6.18 -8.24
C GLU A 121 -22.09 -6.06 -8.52
N PHE A 122 -21.31 -6.79 -7.75
CA PHE A 122 -19.87 -6.91 -7.89
C PHE A 122 -19.48 -8.38 -7.91
N THR A 123 -18.53 -8.71 -8.78
CA THR A 123 -17.93 -10.05 -8.84
C THR A 123 -16.51 -10.02 -8.27
N SER A 124 -16.07 -11.17 -7.76
CA SER A 124 -14.69 -11.37 -7.30
C SER A 124 -13.68 -10.97 -8.37
N GLY A 125 -12.58 -10.38 -7.92
CA GLY A 125 -11.47 -9.99 -8.78
C GLY A 125 -10.18 -10.64 -8.31
N GLY A 126 -9.09 -9.90 -8.43
CA GLY A 126 -7.80 -10.36 -7.95
C GLY A 126 -6.97 -9.24 -7.34
N TRP A 127 -5.91 -9.64 -6.65
CA TRP A 127 -5.04 -8.74 -5.94
C TRP A 127 -3.59 -9.22 -5.95
N CYS A 128 -2.67 -8.27 -5.82
CA CYS A 128 -1.24 -8.49 -5.76
C CYS A 128 -0.61 -7.41 -4.87
N VAL A 129 0.47 -7.74 -4.18
CA VAL A 129 1.29 -6.74 -3.47
C VAL A 129 2.62 -6.64 -4.17
N GLN A 130 2.89 -5.47 -4.74
CA GLN A 130 4.16 -5.18 -5.40
C GLN A 130 5.18 -4.68 -4.38
N ARG A 131 6.37 -5.29 -4.41
CA ARG A 131 7.53 -4.94 -3.59
C ARG A 131 8.80 -4.96 -4.44
N PRO A 132 9.85 -4.18 -4.09
CA PRO A 132 9.83 -3.08 -3.13
C PRO A 132 9.03 -1.88 -3.66
N THR A 133 8.77 -0.88 -2.81
CA THR A 133 8.15 0.38 -3.24
C THR A 133 9.08 1.58 -3.07
N ASP A 134 8.93 2.55 -3.96
CA ASP A 134 9.55 3.86 -3.85
C ASP A 134 8.67 4.83 -3.04
N ASN A 135 9.16 6.06 -2.82
CA ASN A 135 8.36 7.11 -2.21
C ASN A 135 7.14 7.42 -3.11
N ILE A 136 5.94 7.22 -2.57
CA ILE A 136 4.67 7.53 -3.23
C ILE A 136 4.02 8.73 -2.56
N ARG A 137 3.21 9.49 -3.31
CA ARG A 137 2.36 10.54 -2.74
C ARG A 137 1.06 9.94 -2.24
N ASN A 138 0.70 10.22 -0.99
CA ASN A 138 -0.61 9.86 -0.46
C ASN A 138 -1.69 10.86 -0.92
N ALA A 139 -2.96 10.60 -0.59
CA ALA A 139 -4.08 11.47 -0.94
C ALA A 139 -3.97 12.90 -0.36
N GLY A 140 -3.24 13.07 0.75
CA GLY A 140 -2.93 14.37 1.35
C GLY A 140 -1.76 15.12 0.71
N GLY A 141 -1.12 14.54 -0.32
CA GLY A 141 0.00 15.12 -1.04
C GLY A 141 1.38 14.88 -0.40
N SER A 142 1.44 14.29 0.79
CA SER A 142 2.68 13.95 1.50
C SER A 142 3.35 12.72 0.90
N LEU A 143 4.69 12.67 0.97
CA LEU A 143 5.46 11.50 0.56
C LEU A 143 5.44 10.45 1.67
N VAL A 144 5.13 9.21 1.31
CA VAL A 144 5.18 8.04 2.18
C VAL A 144 5.88 6.89 1.46
N LYS A 145 6.46 5.95 2.20
CA LYS A 145 7.18 4.79 1.69
C LYS A 145 6.60 3.51 2.31
N PRO A 146 5.54 2.94 1.72
CA PRO A 146 4.95 1.72 2.25
C PRO A 146 5.87 0.51 2.06
N ALA A 147 5.68 -0.55 2.86
CA ALA A 147 6.41 -1.80 2.67
C ALA A 147 6.03 -2.49 1.35
N GLY A 148 4.77 -2.36 0.95
CA GLY A 148 4.24 -2.89 -0.30
C GLY A 148 3.13 -2.01 -0.88
N LEU A 149 2.91 -2.13 -2.19
CA LEU A 149 1.80 -1.49 -2.87
C LEU A 149 0.75 -2.55 -3.20
N LEU A 150 -0.34 -2.56 -2.45
CA LEU A 150 -1.47 -3.43 -2.72
C LEU A 150 -2.24 -2.89 -3.91
N ARG A 151 -2.34 -3.71 -4.95
CA ARG A 151 -3.17 -3.47 -6.11
C ARG A 151 -4.22 -4.56 -6.20
N PHE A 152 -5.43 -4.18 -6.53
CA PHE A 152 -6.50 -5.14 -6.76
C PHE A 152 -7.52 -4.59 -7.74
N TRP A 153 -8.39 -5.46 -8.22
CA TRP A 153 -9.52 -5.04 -9.04
C TRP A 153 -10.80 -5.73 -8.59
N LEU A 154 -11.92 -5.10 -8.93
CA LEU A 154 -13.27 -5.65 -8.82
C LEU A 154 -13.99 -5.39 -10.14
N ASP A 155 -14.85 -6.32 -10.53
CA ASP A 155 -15.67 -6.19 -11.72
C ASP A 155 -17.10 -5.80 -11.31
N CYS A 156 -17.65 -4.78 -11.95
CA CYS A 156 -18.99 -4.24 -11.71
C CYS A 156 -19.87 -4.54 -12.93
N PRO A 157 -20.49 -5.73 -13.01
CA PRO A 157 -21.33 -6.10 -14.15
C PRO A 157 -22.56 -5.20 -14.30
N SER A 158 -23.22 -4.83 -13.20
CA SER A 158 -24.49 -4.08 -13.25
C SER A 158 -24.33 -2.58 -13.54
N GLY A 159 -23.13 -2.04 -13.39
CA GLY A 159 -22.93 -0.58 -13.34
C GLY A 159 -23.63 0.08 -12.15
N ALA A 160 -23.52 1.41 -12.06
CA ALA A 160 -24.17 2.24 -11.07
C ALA A 160 -24.25 3.70 -11.54
N LYS A 161 -25.37 4.39 -11.35
CA LYS A 161 -25.51 5.81 -11.75
C LYS A 161 -26.14 6.65 -10.66
N ARG A 162 -25.57 7.84 -10.43
CA ARG A 162 -26.16 8.89 -9.58
C ARG A 162 -25.86 10.24 -10.21
N ARG A 163 -26.92 10.93 -10.66
CA ARG A 163 -26.81 12.16 -11.45
C ARG A 163 -25.85 11.99 -12.63
N ASP A 164 -24.73 12.68 -12.57
CA ASP A 164 -23.67 12.78 -13.56
C ASP A 164 -22.43 11.95 -13.19
N VAL A 165 -22.56 11.03 -12.24
CA VAL A 165 -21.55 10.00 -11.94
C VAL A 165 -22.11 8.64 -12.33
N GLU A 166 -21.38 7.89 -13.16
CA GLU A 166 -21.85 6.63 -13.75
C GLU A 166 -20.75 5.57 -13.94
N ILE A 167 -20.72 4.56 -13.08
CA ILE A 167 -19.97 3.32 -13.38
C ILE A 167 -20.74 2.58 -14.47
N LYS A 168 -20.15 2.45 -15.67
CA LYS A 168 -20.80 1.74 -16.78
C LYS A 168 -20.92 0.24 -16.46
N GLU A 169 -21.91 -0.41 -17.06
CA GLU A 169 -22.05 -1.87 -17.01
C GLU A 169 -20.79 -2.57 -17.52
N GLY A 170 -20.43 -3.70 -16.89
CA GLY A 170 -19.22 -4.47 -17.24
C GLY A 170 -17.89 -3.78 -16.92
N THR A 171 -17.90 -2.69 -16.14
CA THR A 171 -16.68 -1.95 -15.82
C THR A 171 -15.80 -2.69 -14.83
N ARG A 172 -14.51 -2.81 -15.14
CA ARG A 172 -13.46 -3.19 -14.18
C ARG A 172 -12.92 -1.97 -13.45
N ILE A 173 -12.90 -2.04 -12.14
CA ILE A 173 -12.42 -0.99 -11.24
C ILE A 173 -11.11 -1.44 -10.60
N TYR A 174 -10.08 -0.62 -10.72
CA TYR A 174 -8.75 -0.89 -10.19
C TYR A 174 -8.49 -0.05 -8.95
N PHE A 175 -7.78 -0.64 -8.00
CA PHE A 175 -7.45 -0.05 -6.71
C PHE A 175 -5.97 -0.15 -6.47
N THR A 176 -5.44 0.86 -5.80
CA THR A 176 -4.05 0.88 -5.37
C THR A 176 -3.95 1.58 -4.02
N THR A 177 -3.35 0.91 -3.05
CA THR A 177 -3.14 1.45 -1.70
C THR A 177 -1.81 0.98 -1.11
N GLY A 178 -1.22 1.81 -0.24
CA GLY A 178 -0.02 1.45 0.50
C GLY A 178 -0.33 0.45 1.61
N VAL A 179 0.54 -0.53 1.80
CA VAL A 179 0.46 -1.54 2.86
C VAL A 179 1.74 -1.55 3.67
N TRP A 180 1.57 -1.65 4.98
CA TRP A 180 2.62 -1.83 5.97
C TRP A 180 2.35 -3.14 6.70
N ASP A 181 3.19 -4.13 6.44
CA ASP A 181 3.09 -5.45 7.05
C ASP A 181 4.42 -5.83 7.71
N ASP A 182 4.36 -6.73 8.69
CA ASP A 182 5.51 -7.20 9.48
C ASP A 182 6.42 -8.17 8.68
N THR A 183 6.38 -8.15 7.35
CA THR A 183 7.30 -8.95 6.52
C THR A 183 8.71 -8.38 6.49
N ASP A 184 8.89 -7.11 6.84
CA ASP A 184 10.22 -6.49 7.05
C ASP A 184 10.68 -6.71 8.51
N PRO A 185 11.95 -7.10 8.77
CA PRO A 185 12.50 -7.23 10.11
C PRO A 185 12.36 -5.96 10.99
N ASN A 186 12.18 -4.78 10.40
CA ASN A 186 11.79 -3.58 11.13
C ASN A 186 10.27 -3.50 11.29
N THR A 187 9.74 -4.24 12.27
CA THR A 187 8.29 -4.23 12.56
C THR A 187 7.77 -2.80 12.72
N VAL A 188 6.57 -2.53 12.20
CA VAL A 188 5.93 -1.21 12.28
C VAL A 188 5.85 -0.72 13.73
N LYS A 189 5.64 -1.65 14.67
CA LYS A 189 5.63 -1.37 16.11
C LYS A 189 6.97 -0.85 16.62
N SER A 190 8.08 -1.52 16.27
CA SER A 190 9.42 -1.08 16.69
C SER A 190 9.78 0.30 16.14
N GLN A 191 9.34 0.60 14.92
CA GLN A 191 9.53 1.92 14.30
C GLN A 191 8.65 2.98 14.98
N ASP A 192 7.40 2.65 15.34
CA ASP A 192 6.51 3.57 16.07
C ASP A 192 7.06 3.89 17.47
N ASP A 193 7.57 2.88 18.19
CA ASP A 193 8.20 3.08 19.50
C ASP A 193 9.45 3.97 19.40
N ALA A 194 10.29 3.75 18.38
CA ALA A 194 11.45 4.60 18.11
C ALA A 194 11.04 6.02 17.73
N TYR A 195 9.97 6.18 16.95
CA TYR A 195 9.43 7.47 16.58
C TYR A 195 8.92 8.27 17.80
N ARG A 196 8.21 7.61 18.72
CA ARG A 196 7.74 8.24 19.97
C ARG A 196 8.90 8.76 20.81
N LYS A 197 9.99 8.00 20.93
CA LYS A 197 11.20 8.46 21.62
C LYS A 197 11.79 9.70 20.98
N VAL A 198 11.86 9.75 19.64
CA VAL A 198 12.34 10.95 18.92
C VAL A 198 11.43 12.16 19.20
N LEU A 199 10.10 11.97 19.29
CA LEU A 199 9.19 13.06 19.64
C LEU A 199 9.37 13.55 21.08
N GLU A 200 9.62 12.65 22.03
CA GLU A 200 9.93 12.98 23.42
C GLU A 200 11.24 13.77 23.52
N GLU A 201 12.31 13.29 22.89
CA GLU A 201 13.62 13.97 22.85
C GLU A 201 13.53 15.36 22.20
N LEU A 202 12.76 15.52 21.12
CA LEU A 202 12.51 16.83 20.50
C LEU A 202 11.79 17.79 21.45
N LYS A 203 10.82 17.28 22.22
CA LYS A 203 10.06 18.08 23.19
C LYS A 203 10.94 18.52 24.35
N GLU A 204 11.77 17.62 24.87
CA GLU A 204 12.76 17.92 25.91
C GLU A 204 13.75 18.98 25.43
N LEU A 205 14.35 18.78 24.25
CA LEU A 205 15.32 19.72 23.69
C LEU A 205 14.72 21.11 23.43
N THR A 206 13.44 21.17 23.04
CA THR A 206 12.70 22.43 22.89
C THR A 206 12.49 23.13 24.24
N ASN A 207 12.15 22.37 25.29
CA ASN A 207 11.98 22.92 26.63
C ASN A 207 13.31 23.43 27.20
N GLU A 208 14.38 22.65 27.08
CA GLU A 208 15.71 23.06 27.53
C GLU A 208 16.23 24.29 26.79
N THR A 209 15.99 24.38 25.48
CA THR A 209 16.35 25.57 24.69
C THR A 209 15.59 26.80 25.16
N ARG A 210 14.33 26.64 25.60
CA ARG A 210 13.52 27.72 26.18
C ARG A 210 14.05 28.14 27.55
N GLU A 211 14.50 27.21 28.38
CA GLU A 211 15.09 27.50 29.68
C GLU A 211 16.42 28.25 29.55
N ILE A 212 17.33 27.79 28.69
CA ILE A 212 18.60 28.48 28.43
C ILE A 212 18.37 29.91 27.95
N ARG A 213 17.35 30.14 27.11
CA ARG A 213 17.00 31.50 26.64
C ARG A 213 16.56 32.40 27.79
N LYS A 214 15.71 31.89 28.70
CA LYS A 214 15.29 32.65 29.89
C LYS A 214 16.48 32.98 30.80
N GLU A 215 17.37 32.02 31.05
CA GLU A 215 18.55 32.23 31.88
C GLU A 215 19.56 33.21 31.26
N SER A 216 19.64 33.24 29.92
CA SER A 216 20.52 34.17 29.21
C SER A 216 20.04 35.62 29.17
N GLU A 217 18.75 35.88 29.41
CA GLU A 217 18.21 37.25 29.50
C GLU A 217 18.70 37.98 30.76
N ASP A 218 19.07 37.24 31.81
CA ASP A 218 19.54 37.76 33.11
C ASP A 218 21.09 37.68 33.30
N GLY A 219 21.82 37.15 32.31
CA GLY A 219 23.24 36.74 32.44
C GLY A 219 24.31 37.71 31.93
N ASN A 220 25.53 37.58 32.45
CA ASN A 220 26.71 38.36 32.03
C ASN A 220 27.21 37.97 30.60
N LEU A 221 27.93 38.87 29.91
CA LEU A 221 28.44 38.66 28.54
C LEU A 221 29.19 37.33 28.31
N LEU A 222 29.97 36.86 29.28
CA LEU A 222 30.66 35.57 29.20
C LEU A 222 29.70 34.36 29.30
N GLN A 223 28.65 34.46 30.12
CA GLN A 223 27.60 33.43 30.21
C GLN A 223 26.80 33.36 28.90
N ASN A 224 26.55 34.52 28.27
CA ASN A 224 25.88 34.59 26.97
C ASN A 224 26.71 33.96 25.84
N PHE A 225 28.04 34.03 25.92
CA PHE A 225 28.90 33.37 24.94
C PHE A 225 28.95 31.84 25.13
N LEU A 226 28.94 31.36 26.38
CA LEU A 226 28.88 29.93 26.68
C LEU A 226 27.51 29.34 26.30
N SER A 227 26.42 30.04 26.62
CA SER A 227 25.07 29.63 26.22
C SER A 227 24.88 29.63 24.71
N PHE A 228 25.55 30.52 23.97
CA PHE A 228 25.54 30.49 22.52
C PHE A 228 26.12 29.18 21.94
N ARG A 229 27.25 28.69 22.48
CA ARG A 229 27.84 27.42 22.01
C ARG A 229 26.92 26.23 22.30
N THR A 230 26.33 26.17 23.49
CA THR A 230 25.39 25.09 23.83
C THR A 230 24.14 25.14 22.97
N LEU A 231 23.63 26.34 22.65
CA LEU A 231 22.51 26.53 21.72
C LEU A 231 22.85 26.05 20.30
N VAL A 232 24.07 26.29 19.81
CA VAL A 232 24.52 25.81 18.49
C VAL A 232 24.56 24.29 18.45
N ASP A 233 25.08 23.63 19.48
CA ASP A 233 25.12 22.16 19.51
C ASP A 233 23.71 21.57 19.63
N LYS A 234 22.84 22.13 20.49
CA LYS A 234 21.43 21.75 20.57
C LYS A 234 20.69 21.95 19.25
N SER A 235 21.02 22.99 18.48
CA SER A 235 20.45 23.20 17.14
C SER A 235 20.81 22.06 16.18
N LYS A 236 22.04 21.52 16.23
CA LYS A 236 22.43 20.38 15.38
C LYS A 236 21.69 19.11 15.79
N ASP A 237 21.53 18.88 17.09
CA ASP A 237 20.77 17.74 17.60
C ASP A 237 19.29 17.85 17.23
N PHE A 238 18.72 19.07 17.31
CA PHE A 238 17.38 19.35 16.83
C PHE A 238 17.23 19.01 15.34
N ASP A 239 18.16 19.46 14.49
CA ASP A 239 18.13 19.17 13.04
C ASP A 239 18.22 17.68 12.76
N LYS A 240 19.09 16.96 13.48
CA LYS A 240 19.25 15.50 13.38
C LYS A 240 17.97 14.76 13.78
N LEU A 241 17.39 15.11 14.93
CA LEU A 241 16.15 14.50 15.42
C LEU A 241 14.97 14.84 14.50
N ASN A 242 14.91 16.06 13.98
CA ASN A 242 13.88 16.45 13.02
C ASN A 242 14.03 15.70 11.69
N ALA A 243 15.25 15.44 11.23
CA ALA A 243 15.48 14.59 10.06
C ALA A 243 15.05 13.14 10.29
N LEU A 244 15.30 12.58 11.48
CA LEU A 244 14.82 11.26 11.88
C LEU A 244 13.29 11.21 11.98
N LYS A 245 12.68 12.24 12.57
CA LYS A 245 11.24 12.42 12.64
C LYS A 245 10.62 12.37 11.25
N LEU A 246 11.14 13.18 10.32
CA LEU A 246 10.67 13.22 8.92
C LEU A 246 10.85 11.88 8.20
N ARG A 247 11.88 11.09 8.56
CA ARG A 247 12.06 9.75 8.01
C ARG A 247 10.98 8.79 8.52
N TYR A 248 10.74 8.76 9.82
CA TYR A 248 9.69 7.92 10.40
C TYR A 248 8.30 8.31 9.91
N GLU A 249 7.99 9.61 9.80
CA GLU A 249 6.71 10.07 9.22
C GLU A 249 6.48 9.60 7.78
N ARG A 250 7.54 9.25 7.04
CA ARG A 250 7.44 8.67 5.69
C ARG A 250 7.30 7.16 5.72
N GLU A 251 8.05 6.48 6.58
CA GLU A 251 8.11 5.01 6.65
C GLU A 251 6.93 4.42 7.41
N LEU A 252 6.39 5.12 8.41
CA LEU A 252 5.26 4.69 9.21
C LEU A 252 3.93 4.86 8.46
N PRO A 253 2.93 4.03 8.78
CA PRO A 253 1.59 4.18 8.24
C PRO A 253 0.99 5.54 8.66
N PRO A 254 0.21 6.18 7.78
CA PRO A 254 -0.43 7.46 8.08
C PRO A 254 -1.45 7.31 9.21
N THR A 255 -1.70 8.41 9.93
CA THR A 255 -2.75 8.46 10.96
C THR A 255 -4.10 8.03 10.37
N GLY A 256 -4.79 7.11 11.05
CA GLY A 256 -6.06 6.55 10.59
C GLY A 256 -5.93 5.34 9.67
N ALA A 257 -4.73 4.79 9.45
CA ALA A 257 -4.54 3.51 8.79
C ALA A 257 -5.45 2.42 9.38
N SER A 258 -6.04 1.60 8.50
CA SER A 258 -6.89 0.49 8.92
C SER A 258 -6.01 -0.69 9.31
N VAL A 259 -6.21 -1.22 10.52
CA VAL A 259 -5.42 -2.32 11.08
C VAL A 259 -6.25 -3.60 11.07
N ALA A 260 -5.73 -4.64 10.42
CA ALA A 260 -6.34 -5.96 10.46
C ALA A 260 -6.01 -6.73 11.74
N SER A 261 -6.78 -7.79 12.01
CA SER A 261 -6.59 -8.69 13.15
C SER A 261 -5.22 -9.38 13.18
N ASN A 262 -4.57 -9.50 12.02
CA ASN A 262 -3.23 -10.08 11.87
C ASN A 262 -2.10 -9.04 11.81
N GLY A 263 -2.39 -7.78 12.16
CA GLY A 263 -1.39 -6.73 12.30
C GLY A 263 -1.07 -5.94 11.03
N VAL A 264 -1.56 -6.37 9.86
CA VAL A 264 -1.34 -5.59 8.62
C VAL A 264 -2.09 -4.26 8.68
N GLN A 265 -1.39 -3.20 8.29
CA GLN A 265 -1.94 -1.86 8.20
C GLN A 265 -2.05 -1.42 6.75
N MET A 266 -3.20 -0.86 6.38
CA MET A 266 -3.44 -0.27 5.07
C MET A 266 -3.66 1.22 5.18
N ALA A 267 -3.24 1.99 4.18
CA ALA A 267 -3.62 3.39 4.11
C ALA A 267 -5.16 3.52 4.11
N PRO A 268 -5.73 4.50 4.83
CA PRO A 268 -7.17 4.66 4.95
C PRO A 268 -7.86 4.99 3.62
N THR A 269 -7.10 5.53 2.67
CA THR A 269 -7.56 5.88 1.34
C THR A 269 -6.55 5.36 0.32
N GLY A 270 -7.08 4.92 -0.83
CA GLY A 270 -6.30 4.49 -1.99
C GLY A 270 -6.72 5.26 -3.24
N SER A 271 -6.00 5.05 -4.33
CA SER A 271 -6.43 5.53 -5.64
C SER A 271 -7.32 4.52 -6.32
N LEU A 272 -8.42 5.00 -6.89
CA LEU A 272 -9.34 4.24 -7.74
C LEU A 272 -9.12 4.66 -9.19
N VAL A 273 -8.99 3.69 -10.09
CA VAL A 273 -8.86 3.91 -11.53
C VAL A 273 -9.92 3.08 -12.24
N ILE A 274 -10.72 3.73 -13.10
CA ILE A 274 -11.62 3.06 -14.02
C ILE A 274 -10.98 3.13 -15.40
N LYS A 275 -10.75 1.97 -16.03
CA LYS A 275 -10.25 1.94 -17.40
C LYS A 275 -11.37 2.41 -18.32
N GLY A 276 -11.22 3.60 -18.90
CA GLY A 276 -12.10 4.05 -19.97
C GLY A 276 -12.03 3.06 -21.13
N ASN A 277 -13.15 2.85 -21.83
CA ASN A 277 -13.12 2.15 -23.10
C ASN A 277 -12.05 2.80 -23.99
N SER A 278 -11.30 1.98 -24.70
CA SER A 278 -10.03 2.28 -25.38
C SER A 278 -10.10 3.32 -26.52
N THR A 279 -11.21 4.00 -26.68
CA THR A 279 -11.35 5.20 -27.51
C THR A 279 -11.34 6.41 -26.58
N PRO A 280 -10.25 7.20 -26.55
CA PRO A 280 -10.32 8.50 -25.93
C PRO A 280 -11.44 9.31 -26.62
N ASP A 281 -12.38 9.86 -25.85
CA ASP A 281 -13.51 10.66 -26.37
C ASP A 281 -13.07 11.92 -27.15
N TRP A 282 -11.77 12.23 -27.18
CA TRP A 282 -11.17 13.27 -28.03
C TRP A 282 -10.68 12.76 -29.38
N VAL A 283 -10.82 11.47 -29.68
CA VAL A 283 -10.59 10.92 -31.03
C VAL A 283 -11.90 11.10 -31.82
N PRO A 284 -11.96 12.06 -32.76
CA PRO A 284 -13.15 12.24 -33.59
C PRO A 284 -13.24 11.06 -34.56
N GLY A 285 -14.11 10.09 -34.28
CA GLY A 285 -14.26 8.96 -35.20
C GLY A 285 -14.94 7.72 -34.63
N SER A 286 -16.18 7.84 -34.17
CA SER A 286 -17.21 6.81 -34.40
C SER A 286 -18.58 7.36 -34.00
N GLU A 287 -19.24 7.94 -35.01
CA GLU A 287 -20.69 8.00 -35.22
C GLU A 287 -21.52 8.87 -34.24
N TYR A 288 -21.63 10.15 -34.60
CA TYR A 288 -22.93 10.83 -34.63
C TYR A 288 -23.73 10.34 -35.85
#